data_AF-A0A7J4ML12-F1
#
_entry.id   AF-A0A7J4ML12-F1
#
_cell.length_a   1.000
_cell.length_b   1.000
_cell.length_c   1.000
_cell.angle_alpha   90.00
_cell.angle_beta   90.00
_cell.angle_gamma   90.00
#
_symmetry.space_group_name_H-M   'P 1'
#
loop_
_entity.id
_entity.type
_entity.pdbx_description
1 polymer ?
#
loop_
_entity_poly.entity_id
_entity_poly.type
_entity_poly.pdbx_seq_one_letter_code
_entity_poly.pdbx_strand_id
1 'polypeptide(L)'
;VDTGLIKCTDVWAAHDCGKALNPLAVEGQIIGSCHMGLGQVLSEQMVYGRTGHLQNPNFLEYKIPSVHEMPNVTPIIIESCDPEGPFGAKEAGEGPLLPILPAVVNAVYDAIGVRINDLPLTPDKVWAAISKKMKLEKIDDARDLPVPRLDFSELQNKLIKRSAEHKLRDSRRQRREDEGPYLNGVLFG
;
A
#
# COMPACT_ATOMS: atom_id res chain seq x y z
N VAL A 1 -7.28 -20.03 -6.25
CA VAL A 1 -7.78 -20.27 -4.87
C VAL A 1 -7.19 -21.56 -4.33
N ASP A 2 -7.22 -22.63 -5.12
CA ASP A 2 -6.74 -23.98 -4.79
C ASP A 2 -5.29 -24.08 -4.28
N THR A 3 -4.41 -23.14 -4.65
CA THR A 3 -2.99 -23.13 -4.24
C THR A 3 -2.66 -22.16 -3.11
N GLY A 4 -3.58 -21.26 -2.74
CA GLY A 4 -3.30 -20.14 -1.83
C GLY A 4 -2.31 -19.09 -2.37
N LEU A 5 -1.81 -19.23 -3.60
CA LEU A 5 -0.87 -18.27 -4.20
C LEU A 5 -1.56 -16.93 -4.48
N ILE A 6 -0.94 -15.84 -4.02
CA ILE A 6 -1.39 -14.46 -4.27
C ILE A 6 -0.55 -13.87 -5.40
N LYS A 7 -1.22 -13.22 -6.35
CA LYS A 7 -0.58 -12.41 -7.40
C LYS A 7 -1.16 -11.00 -7.35
N CYS A 8 -0.33 -10.02 -7.00
CA CYS A 8 -0.68 -8.61 -7.15
C CYS A 8 -0.51 -8.24 -8.63
N THR A 9 -1.54 -7.66 -9.25
CA THR A 9 -1.48 -7.28 -10.67
C THR A 9 -1.11 -5.82 -10.86
N ASP A 10 -1.70 -4.94 -10.06
CA ASP A 10 -1.60 -3.50 -10.22
C ASP A 10 -1.61 -2.81 -8.85
N VAL A 11 -0.84 -1.73 -8.73
CA VAL A 11 -0.75 -0.89 -7.53
C VAL A 11 -0.83 0.57 -7.95
N TRP A 12 -1.80 1.30 -7.40
CA TRP A 12 -1.84 2.77 -7.48
C TRP A 12 -1.37 3.33 -6.15
N ALA A 13 -0.21 3.96 -6.15
CA ALA A 13 0.43 4.47 -4.94
C ALA A 13 0.50 5.99 -5.01
N ALA A 14 -0.39 6.66 -4.27
CA ALA A 14 -0.42 8.11 -4.18
C ALA A 14 0.21 8.57 -2.88
N HIS A 15 1.23 9.42 -2.97
CA HIS A 15 1.98 9.92 -1.81
C HIS A 15 2.05 11.44 -1.80
N ASP A 16 1.74 12.04 -0.66
CA ASP A 16 1.88 13.47 -0.42
C ASP A 16 3.27 13.78 0.16
N CYS A 17 4.20 14.14 -0.71
CA CYS A 17 5.56 14.53 -0.33
C CYS A 17 5.74 16.05 -0.22
N GLY A 18 4.65 16.80 -0.08
CA GLY A 18 4.68 18.25 -0.20
C GLY A 18 5.21 18.69 -1.55
N LYS A 19 6.23 19.56 -1.61
CA LYS A 19 6.90 19.88 -2.87
C LYS A 19 7.90 18.79 -3.26
N ALA A 20 7.72 18.19 -4.43
CA ALA A 20 8.65 17.19 -4.95
C ALA A 20 9.94 17.86 -5.45
N LEU A 21 10.99 17.87 -4.63
CA LEU A 21 12.28 18.48 -4.98
C LEU A 21 12.93 17.81 -6.20
N ASN A 22 12.81 16.49 -6.29
CA ASN A 22 13.21 15.69 -7.45
C ASN A 22 12.09 14.67 -7.75
N PRO A 23 11.16 15.00 -8.66
CA PRO A 23 10.02 14.13 -8.97
C PRO A 23 10.44 12.72 -9.39
N LEU A 24 11.50 12.58 -10.19
CA LEU A 24 12.00 11.27 -10.64
C LEU A 24 12.50 10.41 -9.47
N ALA A 25 13.19 11.01 -8.50
CA ALA A 25 13.62 10.31 -7.31
C ALA A 25 12.43 9.90 -6.41
N VAL A 26 11.43 10.77 -6.28
CA VAL A 26 10.20 10.48 -5.53
C VAL A 26 9.40 9.35 -6.17
N GLU A 27 9.24 9.35 -7.50
CA GLU A 27 8.63 8.23 -8.24
C GLU A 27 9.39 6.92 -8.00
N GLY A 28 10.73 6.96 -8.07
CA GLY A 28 11.57 5.81 -7.76
C GLY A 28 11.39 5.29 -6.34
N GLN A 29 11.27 6.18 -5.35
CA GLN A 29 10.98 5.80 -3.97
C GLN A 29 9.61 5.13 -3.84
N ILE A 30 8.56 5.71 -4.43
CA ILE A 30 7.21 5.10 -4.39
C ILE A 30 7.22 3.68 -4.97
N ILE A 31 7.91 3.47 -6.10
CA ILE A 31 8.03 2.15 -6.73
C ILE A 31 8.84 1.19 -5.83
N GLY A 32 9.96 1.66 -5.26
CA GLY A 32 10.79 0.89 -4.33
C GLY A 32 10.04 0.49 -3.06
N SER A 33 9.25 1.40 -2.49
CA SER A 33 8.38 1.14 -1.36
C SER A 33 7.30 0.09 -1.68
N CYS A 34 6.75 0.10 -2.90
CA CYS A 34 5.84 -0.96 -3.35
C CYS A 34 6.54 -2.32 -3.38
N HIS A 35 7.77 -2.38 -3.92
CA HIS A 35 8.58 -3.60 -3.94
C HIS A 35 8.84 -4.16 -2.53
N MET A 36 9.33 -3.31 -1.62
CA MET A 36 9.59 -3.69 -0.23
C MET A 36 8.30 -4.11 0.50
N GLY A 37 7.22 -3.35 0.35
CA GLY A 37 5.94 -3.66 0.97
C GLY A 37 5.36 -4.98 0.49
N LEU A 38 5.47 -5.28 -0.82
CA LEU A 38 5.05 -6.56 -1.38
C LEU A 38 5.89 -7.72 -0.83
N GLY A 39 7.21 -7.54 -0.72
CA GLY A 39 8.09 -8.52 -0.10
C GLY A 39 7.65 -8.83 1.32
N GLN A 40 7.46 -7.81 2.15
CA GLN A 40 7.01 -7.96 3.53
C GLN A 40 5.63 -8.65 3.66
N VAL A 41 4.69 -8.36 2.76
CA VAL A 41 3.37 -9.00 2.82
C VAL A 41 3.40 -10.44 2.32
N LEU A 42 4.14 -10.74 1.26
CA LEU A 42 3.98 -12.00 0.52
C LEU A 42 5.01 -13.06 0.86
N SER A 43 6.23 -12.68 1.27
CA SER A 43 7.34 -13.63 1.30
C SER A 43 8.38 -13.42 2.40
N GLU A 44 8.70 -12.18 2.76
CA GLU A 44 9.80 -11.88 3.66
C GLU A 44 9.46 -12.24 5.11
N GLN A 45 10.27 -13.12 5.70
CA GLN A 45 10.17 -13.53 7.10
C GLN A 45 11.53 -13.97 7.62
N MET A 46 11.87 -13.54 8.84
CA MET A 46 13.02 -14.09 9.57
C MET A 46 12.56 -15.27 10.42
N VAL A 47 13.14 -16.44 10.20
CA VAL A 47 12.78 -17.67 10.92
C VAL A 47 13.86 -17.97 11.95
N TYR A 48 13.49 -17.94 13.24
CA TYR A 48 14.41 -18.23 14.33
C TYR A 48 14.18 -19.64 14.88
N GLY A 49 15.26 -20.41 15.01
CA GLY A 49 15.24 -21.74 15.61
C GLY A 49 15.11 -21.68 17.14
N ARG A 50 14.89 -22.83 17.78
CA ARG A 50 14.69 -22.93 19.25
C ARG A 50 15.86 -22.38 20.07
N THR A 51 17.07 -22.36 19.52
CA THR A 51 18.26 -21.82 20.19
C THR A 51 18.56 -20.37 19.79
N GLY A 52 17.64 -19.69 19.09
CA GLY A 52 17.75 -18.27 18.73
C GLY A 52 18.57 -17.96 17.48
N HIS A 53 19.10 -18.97 16.78
CA HIS A 53 19.81 -18.75 15.51
C HIS A 53 18.82 -18.48 14.37
N LEU A 54 19.19 -17.56 13.47
CA LEU A 54 18.45 -17.32 12.23
C LEU A 54 18.64 -18.51 11.28
N GLN A 55 17.54 -19.12 10.85
CA GLN A 55 17.55 -20.33 10.03
C GLN A 55 17.71 -20.03 8.54
N ASN A 56 17.21 -18.87 8.09
CA ASN A 56 17.20 -18.48 6.68
C ASN A 56 18.00 -17.18 6.38
N PRO A 57 19.31 -17.10 6.71
CA PRO A 57 20.11 -15.89 6.50
C PRO A 57 20.57 -15.69 5.04
N ASN A 58 19.97 -16.39 4.08
CA ASN A 58 20.39 -16.43 2.68
C ASN A 58 19.23 -16.02 1.76
N PHE A 59 19.56 -15.54 0.55
CA PHE A 59 18.55 -15.09 -0.43
C PHE A 59 17.75 -16.22 -1.09
N LEU A 60 18.11 -17.49 -0.88
CA LEU A 60 17.32 -18.61 -1.38
C LEU A 60 16.06 -18.81 -0.53
N GLU A 61 16.20 -18.67 0.78
CA GLU A 61 15.13 -18.89 1.75
C GLU A 61 14.47 -17.59 2.22
N TYR A 62 15.21 -16.49 2.31
CA TYR A 62 14.65 -15.15 2.49
C TYR A 62 14.29 -14.56 1.13
N LYS A 63 13.05 -14.84 0.70
CA LYS A 63 12.57 -14.52 -0.65
C LYS A 63 12.17 -13.05 -0.76
N ILE A 64 12.83 -12.34 -1.65
CA ILE A 64 12.53 -10.96 -2.04
C ILE A 64 11.85 -11.00 -3.42
N PRO A 65 10.83 -10.17 -3.70
CA PRO A 65 10.16 -10.16 -5.00
C PRO A 65 11.14 -9.91 -6.15
N SER A 66 11.06 -10.73 -7.18
CA SER A 66 11.78 -10.56 -8.43
C SER A 66 11.04 -9.62 -9.39
N VAL A 67 11.70 -9.22 -10.47
CA VAL A 67 11.11 -8.36 -11.51
C VAL A 67 9.85 -8.95 -12.16
N HIS A 68 9.68 -10.27 -12.13
CA HIS A 68 8.50 -10.94 -12.70
C HIS A 68 7.32 -11.03 -11.73
N GLU A 69 7.58 -10.80 -10.45
CA GLU A 69 6.57 -10.81 -9.38
C GLU A 69 6.07 -9.40 -9.06
N MET A 70 6.75 -8.37 -9.59
CA MET A 70 6.33 -6.99 -9.45
C MET A 70 5.05 -6.70 -10.25
N PRO A 71 4.05 -6.04 -9.64
CA PRO A 71 2.86 -5.56 -10.33
C PRO A 71 3.18 -4.33 -11.17
N ASN A 72 2.22 -3.91 -12.00
CA ASN A 72 2.27 -2.59 -12.60
C ASN A 72 2.06 -1.53 -11.51
N VAL A 73 3.10 -0.77 -11.19
CA VAL A 73 3.01 0.32 -10.20
C VAL A 73 2.77 1.64 -10.93
N THR A 74 1.66 2.30 -10.58
CA THR A 74 1.35 3.68 -10.98
C THR A 74 1.65 4.61 -9.81
N PRO A 75 2.84 5.26 -9.77
CA PRO A 75 3.16 6.25 -8.76
C PRO A 75 2.39 7.56 -9.04
N ILE A 76 1.84 8.16 -7.99
CA ILE A 76 1.12 9.43 -8.06
C ILE A 76 1.71 10.36 -7.01
N ILE A 77 2.41 11.39 -7.47
CA ILE A 77 2.90 12.46 -6.60
C ILE A 77 1.76 13.42 -6.30
N ILE A 78 1.45 13.57 -5.02
CA ILE A 78 0.53 14.59 -4.53
C ILE A 78 1.38 15.71 -3.95
N GLU A 79 1.19 16.93 -4.47
CA GLU A 79 1.89 18.09 -3.93
C GLU A 79 1.00 18.92 -3.00
N SER A 80 1.46 19.11 -1.77
CA SER A 80 0.87 20.03 -0.80
C SER A 80 1.95 20.85 -0.07
N CYS A 81 2.06 22.14 -0.39
CA CYS A 81 3.12 22.99 0.18
C CYS A 81 3.06 22.97 1.71
N ASP A 82 4.08 22.40 2.35
CA ASP A 82 4.22 22.35 3.81
C ASP A 82 4.92 23.61 4.33
N PRO A 83 4.25 24.47 5.11
CA PRO A 83 4.88 25.69 5.62
C PRO A 83 6.11 25.43 6.51
N GLU A 84 6.22 24.25 7.13
CA GLU A 84 7.35 23.89 7.99
C GLU A 84 8.46 23.16 7.22
N GLY A 85 8.19 22.77 5.97
CA GLY A 85 9.11 22.01 5.13
C GLY A 85 10.06 22.92 4.34
N PRO A 86 11.33 22.53 4.12
CA PRO A 86 12.21 23.29 3.24
C PRO A 86 11.62 23.33 1.83
N PHE A 87 11.37 24.54 1.32
CA PHE A 87 10.70 24.78 0.04
C PHE A 87 9.29 24.16 -0.06
N GLY A 88 8.62 23.87 1.05
CA GLY A 88 7.33 23.20 1.04
C GLY A 88 7.39 21.66 0.99
N ALA A 89 8.58 21.06 1.10
CA ALA A 89 8.77 19.62 0.97
C ALA A 89 8.46 18.82 2.25
N LYS A 90 7.95 17.60 2.06
CA LYS A 90 7.78 16.57 3.10
C LYS A 90 8.60 15.33 2.74
N GLU A 91 8.57 14.38 3.66
CA GLU A 91 9.21 13.07 3.52
C GLU A 91 8.59 12.22 2.38
N ALA A 92 9.41 11.36 1.77
CA ALA A 92 9.01 10.48 0.67
C ALA A 92 9.75 9.13 0.63
N GLY A 93 10.40 8.73 1.73
CA GLY A 93 11.18 7.49 1.82
C GLY A 93 10.40 6.30 2.40
N GLU A 94 9.89 6.44 3.62
CA GLU A 94 9.11 5.43 4.34
C GLU A 94 7.60 5.60 4.16
N GLY A 95 7.12 6.83 3.98
CA GLY A 95 5.71 7.16 3.84
C GLY A 95 4.97 6.29 2.81
N PRO A 96 5.50 6.11 1.58
CA PRO A 96 4.84 5.29 0.57
C PRO A 96 4.81 3.78 0.88
N LEU A 97 5.66 3.26 1.78
CA LEU A 97 5.75 1.83 2.11
C LEU A 97 4.61 1.40 3.04
N LEU A 98 4.36 2.20 4.08
CA LEU A 98 3.38 1.90 5.13
C LEU A 98 1.98 1.51 4.61
N PRO A 99 1.38 2.20 3.62
CA PRO A 99 0.05 1.85 3.13
C PRO A 99 0.00 0.58 2.26
N ILE A 100 1.14 0.09 1.74
CA ILE A 100 1.16 -1.09 0.85
C ILE A 100 0.72 -2.34 1.60
N LEU A 101 1.21 -2.54 2.82
CA LEU A 101 0.88 -3.72 3.62
C LEU A 101 -0.64 -3.89 3.84
N PRO A 102 -1.34 -2.90 4.44
CA PRO A 102 -2.78 -3.01 4.63
C PRO A 102 -3.56 -3.00 3.31
N ALA A 103 -3.08 -2.33 2.26
CA ALA A 103 -3.74 -2.35 0.95
C ALA A 103 -3.77 -3.77 0.37
N VAL A 104 -2.63 -4.47 0.37
CA VAL A 104 -2.56 -5.85 -0.15
C VAL A 104 -3.40 -6.80 0.71
N VAL A 105 -3.30 -6.72 2.05
CA VAL A 105 -4.11 -7.57 2.95
C VAL A 105 -5.61 -7.32 2.76
N ASN A 106 -6.03 -6.07 2.57
CA ASN A 106 -7.43 -5.75 2.29
C ASN A 106 -7.86 -6.23 0.90
N ALA A 107 -7.00 -6.14 -0.12
CA ALA A 107 -7.28 -6.68 -1.46
C ALA A 107 -7.45 -8.21 -1.42
N VAL A 108 -6.64 -8.92 -0.63
CA VAL A 108 -6.82 -10.36 -0.42
C VAL A 108 -8.13 -10.64 0.30
N TYR A 109 -8.45 -9.89 1.36
CA TYR A 109 -9.74 -10.03 2.06
C TYR A 109 -10.93 -9.79 1.12
N ASP A 110 -10.85 -8.80 0.25
CA ASP A 110 -11.86 -8.51 -0.77
C ASP A 110 -12.00 -9.67 -1.78
N ALA A 111 -10.87 -10.27 -2.19
CA ALA A 111 -10.87 -11.34 -3.18
C ALA A 111 -11.39 -12.70 -2.67
N ILE A 112 -11.13 -13.06 -1.41
CA ILE A 112 -11.46 -14.41 -0.86
C ILE A 112 -12.40 -14.39 0.34
N GLY A 113 -12.71 -13.21 0.90
CA GLY A 113 -13.56 -13.06 2.09
C GLY A 113 -12.94 -13.59 3.39
N VAL A 114 -11.67 -13.97 3.39
CA VAL A 114 -10.96 -14.53 4.56
C VAL A 114 -10.02 -13.48 5.12
N ARG A 115 -10.18 -13.14 6.40
CA ARG A 115 -9.30 -12.19 7.09
C ARG A 115 -8.10 -12.95 7.68
N ILE A 116 -6.91 -12.64 7.20
CA ILE A 116 -5.65 -13.18 7.72
C ILE A 116 -4.95 -12.05 8.50
N ASN A 117 -4.59 -12.33 9.75
CA ASN A 117 -4.02 -11.33 10.68
C ASN A 117 -2.53 -11.56 10.97
N ASP A 118 -1.88 -12.42 10.19
CA ASP A 118 -0.47 -12.78 10.34
C ASP A 118 0.23 -12.65 8.99
N LEU A 119 1.44 -12.08 9.02
CA LEU A 119 2.28 -11.89 7.84
C LEU A 119 3.54 -12.79 7.95
N PRO A 120 4.14 -13.17 6.81
CA PRO A 120 3.66 -12.96 5.45
C PRO A 120 2.46 -13.88 5.11
N LEU A 121 1.71 -13.50 4.07
CA LEU A 121 0.61 -14.26 3.46
C LEU A 121 1.14 -15.37 2.56
N THR A 122 1.88 -16.32 3.16
CA THR A 122 2.43 -17.45 2.41
C THR A 122 1.32 -18.36 1.87
N PRO A 123 1.53 -19.04 0.73
CA PRO A 123 0.48 -19.85 0.10
C PRO A 123 -0.13 -20.90 1.02
N ASP A 124 0.67 -21.52 1.88
CA ASP A 124 0.23 -22.50 2.88
C ASP A 124 -0.70 -21.87 3.94
N LYS A 125 -0.36 -20.68 4.47
CA LYS A 125 -1.20 -19.96 5.43
C LYS A 125 -2.53 -19.54 4.79
N VAL A 126 -2.46 -19.00 3.57
CA VAL A 126 -3.65 -18.54 2.83
C VAL A 126 -4.57 -19.72 2.52
N TRP A 127 -4.02 -20.83 2.00
CA TRP A 127 -4.77 -22.03 1.70
C TRP A 127 -5.40 -22.66 2.95
N ALA A 128 -4.65 -22.73 4.06
CA ALA A 128 -5.17 -23.22 5.32
C ALA A 128 -6.32 -22.36 5.85
N ALA A 129 -6.23 -21.03 5.71
CA ALA A 129 -7.27 -20.11 6.12
C ALA A 129 -8.54 -20.26 5.27
N ILE A 130 -8.40 -20.41 3.95
CA ILE A 130 -9.51 -20.70 3.02
C ILE A 130 -10.18 -22.02 3.38
N SER A 131 -9.41 -23.10 3.49
CA SER A 131 -9.91 -24.45 3.81
C SER A 131 -10.66 -24.47 5.14
N LYS A 132 -10.14 -23.75 6.15
CA LYS A 132 -10.80 -23.62 7.46
C LYS A 132 -12.15 -22.92 7.34
N LYS A 133 -12.25 -21.83 6.57
CA LYS A 133 -13.50 -21.10 6.36
C LYS A 133 -14.52 -21.94 5.59
N MET A 134 -14.11 -22.60 4.52
CA MET A 134 -14.97 -23.51 3.73
C MET A 134 -15.58 -24.60 4.61
N LYS A 135 -14.78 -25.25 5.46
CA LYS A 135 -15.27 -26.28 6.38
C LYS A 135 -16.28 -25.73 7.39
N LEU A 136 -16.06 -24.52 7.89
CA LEU A 136 -16.96 -23.87 8.86
C LEU A 136 -18.32 -23.54 8.24
N GLU A 137 -18.30 -23.03 7.00
CA GLU A 137 -19.49 -22.58 6.27
C GLU A 137 -20.15 -23.69 5.42
N LYS A 138 -19.54 -24.89 5.39
CA LYS A 138 -19.98 -26.05 4.58
C LYS A 138 -20.07 -25.73 3.09
N ILE A 139 -19.02 -25.07 2.59
CA ILE A 139 -18.85 -24.69 1.19
C ILE A 139 -17.85 -25.65 0.54
N ASP A 140 -18.20 -26.19 -0.63
CA ASP A 140 -17.39 -27.17 -1.35
C ASP A 140 -16.39 -26.54 -2.33
N ASP A 141 -16.72 -25.41 -2.98
CA ASP A 141 -15.81 -24.64 -3.84
C ASP A 141 -15.40 -23.32 -3.16
N ALA A 142 -14.10 -23.07 -3.07
CA ALA A 142 -13.56 -21.86 -2.47
C ALA A 142 -14.00 -20.57 -3.18
N ARG A 143 -14.43 -20.64 -4.44
CA ARG A 143 -14.98 -19.51 -5.21
C ARG A 143 -16.37 -19.07 -4.72
N ASP A 144 -17.06 -19.94 -4.00
CA ASP A 144 -18.39 -19.66 -3.44
C ASP A 144 -18.31 -19.04 -2.04
N LEU A 145 -17.10 -18.82 -1.51
CA LEU A 145 -16.92 -18.12 -0.24
C LEU A 145 -17.53 -16.71 -0.31
N PRO A 146 -18.31 -16.30 0.71
CA PRO A 146 -18.85 -14.96 0.75
C PRO A 146 -17.71 -13.95 0.91
N VAL A 147 -17.57 -13.11 -0.11
CA VAL A 147 -16.67 -11.96 -0.13
C VAL A 147 -17.38 -10.73 0.45
N PRO A 148 -16.66 -9.81 1.11
CA PRO A 148 -17.24 -8.54 1.52
C PRO A 148 -17.80 -7.82 0.27
N ARG A 149 -19.04 -7.33 0.37
CA ARG A 149 -19.61 -6.44 -0.64
C ARG A 149 -19.63 -5.03 -0.08
N LEU A 150 -19.22 -4.07 -0.90
CA LEU A 150 -19.33 -2.67 -0.58
C LEU A 150 -20.77 -2.21 -0.82
N ASP A 151 -21.57 -2.16 0.24
CA ASP A 151 -22.90 -1.56 0.18
C ASP A 151 -22.82 -0.08 0.50
N PHE A 152 -23.10 0.76 -0.50
CA PHE A 152 -23.07 2.20 -0.35
C PHE A 152 -24.27 2.68 0.49
N SER A 153 -23.97 3.40 1.57
CA SER A 153 -25.01 4.11 2.31
C SER A 153 -25.55 5.32 1.53
N GLU A 154 -26.64 5.91 2.01
CA GLU A 154 -27.20 7.16 1.49
C GLU A 154 -26.18 8.33 1.49
N LEU A 155 -25.12 8.24 2.31
CA LEU A 155 -24.05 9.25 2.36
C LEU A 155 -23.14 9.22 1.14
N GLN A 156 -23.14 8.16 0.34
CA GLN A 156 -22.26 8.05 -0.83
C GLN A 156 -22.45 9.21 -1.81
N ASN A 157 -23.70 9.61 -2.05
CA ASN A 157 -24.02 10.75 -2.91
C ASN A 157 -23.43 12.06 -2.38
N LYS A 158 -23.44 12.24 -1.04
CA LYS A 158 -22.82 13.42 -0.40
C LYS A 158 -21.30 13.39 -0.54
N LEU A 159 -20.67 12.21 -0.40
CA LEU A 159 -19.23 12.05 -0.56
C LEU A 159 -18.78 12.35 -2.00
N ILE A 160 -19.48 11.84 -3.00
CA ILE A 160 -19.21 12.11 -4.43
C ILE A 160 -19.28 13.61 -4.70
N LYS A 161 -20.33 14.28 -4.21
CA LYS A 161 -20.48 15.73 -4.37
C LYS A 161 -19.34 16.51 -3.70
N ARG A 162 -18.97 16.15 -2.46
CA ARG A 162 -17.85 16.78 -1.75
C ARG A 162 -16.51 16.54 -2.43
N SER A 163 -16.29 15.37 -3.01
CA SER A 163 -15.08 15.07 -3.80
C SER A 163 -14.94 16.02 -4.98
N ALA A 164 -16.03 16.28 -5.72
CA ALA A 164 -16.04 17.26 -6.80
C ALA A 164 -15.76 18.70 -6.31
N GLU A 165 -16.36 19.10 -5.19
CA GLU A 165 -16.11 20.41 -4.57
C GLU A 165 -14.66 20.57 -4.09
N HIS A 166 -14.10 19.53 -3.46
CA HIS A 166 -12.70 19.49 -3.02
C HIS A 166 -11.75 19.60 -4.20
N LYS A 167 -11.98 18.85 -5.29
CA LYS A 167 -11.19 18.95 -6.52
C LYS A 167 -11.10 20.40 -7.04
N LEU A 168 -12.24 21.11 -7.06
CA LEU A 168 -12.33 22.52 -7.44
C LEU A 168 -11.64 23.47 -6.45
N ARG A 169 -11.63 23.14 -5.15
CA ARG A 169 -10.95 23.93 -4.12
C ARG A 169 -9.44 23.75 -4.21
N ASP A 170 -8.98 22.52 -4.37
CA ASP A 170 -7.56 22.18 -4.38
C ASP A 170 -6.89 22.72 -5.66
N SER A 171 -7.59 22.68 -6.80
CA SER A 171 -7.15 23.35 -8.03
C SER A 171 -7.03 24.88 -7.88
N ARG A 172 -7.84 25.51 -7.00
CA ARG A 172 -7.72 26.95 -6.70
C ARG A 172 -6.57 27.26 -5.75
N ARG A 173 -6.24 26.35 -4.82
CA ARG A 173 -5.10 26.50 -3.91
C ARG A 173 -3.77 26.47 -4.66
N GLN A 174 -3.65 25.56 -5.64
CA GLN A 174 -2.47 25.47 -6.51
C GLN A 174 -2.27 26.73 -7.39
N ARG A 175 -3.31 27.55 -7.60
CA ARG A 175 -3.27 28.75 -8.45
C ARG A 175 -3.13 30.08 -7.70
N ARG A 176 -2.86 30.07 -6.38
CA ARG A 176 -2.57 31.35 -5.69
C ARG A 176 -1.16 31.80 -6.05
N GLU A 177 -1.07 32.90 -6.80
CA GLU A 177 0.15 33.66 -7.14
C GLU A 177 0.85 34.32 -5.94
N ASP A 178 0.44 34.02 -4.70
CA ASP A 178 1.00 34.67 -3.51
C ASP A 178 2.30 33.97 -3.08
N GLU A 179 3.36 34.26 -3.85
CA GLU A 179 4.76 33.90 -3.58
C GLU A 179 5.39 34.84 -2.54
N GLY A 180 4.71 35.06 -1.42
CA GLY A 180 5.26 35.86 -0.33
C GLY A 180 6.60 35.25 0.16
N PRO A 181 7.70 36.02 0.25
CA PRO A 181 9.05 35.53 0.57
C PRO A 181 9.20 34.90 1.97
N TYR A 182 8.12 34.83 2.75
CA TYR A 182 8.11 34.41 4.14
C TYR A 182 7.52 33.01 4.38
N LEU A 183 7.17 32.25 3.35
CA LEU A 183 6.63 30.89 3.53
C LEU A 183 7.69 29.77 3.55
N ASN A 184 8.92 30.05 3.09
CA ASN A 184 10.03 29.08 3.08
C ASN A 184 10.99 29.38 4.22
N GLY A 185 10.50 29.32 5.47
CA GLY A 185 11.21 29.68 6.69
C GLY A 185 12.43 28.81 7.03
N VAL A 186 13.43 28.78 6.17
CA VAL A 186 14.78 28.30 6.48
C VAL A 186 15.70 29.52 6.52
N LEU A 187 15.62 30.26 7.63
CA LEU A 187 16.74 31.07 8.07
C LEU A 187 17.82 30.10 8.55
N PHE A 188 18.73 29.71 7.64
CA PHE A 188 20.07 29.33 8.07
C PHE A 188 20.74 30.60 8.59
N GLY A 189 20.70 30.76 9.92
CA GLY A 189 21.59 31.61 10.69
C GLY A 189 22.55 30.74 11.49
#